data_AF-A0A0Q5Q4D0-F1
#
_entry.id   AF-A0A0Q5Q4D0-F1
#
_cell.length_a   1.000
_cell.length_b   1.000
_cell.length_c   1.000
_cell.angle_alpha   90.00
_cell.angle_beta   90.00
_cell.angle_gamma   90.00
#
_symmetry.space_group_name_H-M   'P 1'
#
loop_
_entity.id
_entity.type
_entity.pdbx_description
1 polymer ?
#
loop_
_entity_poly.entity_id
_entity_poly.type
_entity_poly.pdbx_seq_one_letter_code
_entity_poly.pdbx_strand_id
1 'polypeptide(L)'
;MKKTLYLIITILFISCNAKTEDKNNVNITEPKTQEKPIDEIKNIEQNGKSFYEWYFKNDFPNCGVIKDKNEKCLIDTIGYFKSLRKLGSISEKFINKEKQRLLSCSEFISTIDYSDYENAEAYDYDQYCGDFYYMYWIKSQEPPSSFSVKNIKKINNNLATLDIYENYGEKDEPLSKIFLEKEDAIWKIIEIKFINREEYKTEKILIYRKWKNTIVTLHISEGGLAFEYHGQCMYFYPIKKISENEFEMIWSNNMDCSFDNGTSNTFNLKDFPTIGKPFAKFKLKNDILYAEYYYKDWVKKYTQQVAENVFTSKYFIKNEEN
;
A
#
# COMPACT_ATOMS: atom_id res chain seq x y z
N MET A 1 2.06 -54.97 49.42
CA MET A 1 0.92 -55.05 48.47
C MET A 1 1.49 -55.56 47.14
N LYS A 2 1.35 -56.85 46.77
CA LYS A 2 0.25 -57.42 45.96
C LYS A 2 -0.21 -56.40 44.89
N LYS A 3 -0.04 -56.61 43.58
CA LYS A 3 -0.36 -57.80 42.79
C LYS A 3 0.56 -57.99 41.58
N THR A 4 1.02 -59.23 41.41
CA THR A 4 1.41 -59.89 40.18
C THR A 4 0.15 -60.21 39.34
N LEU A 5 0.23 -60.14 38.00
CA LEU A 5 -0.64 -60.95 37.12
C LEU A 5 0.14 -61.39 35.87
N TYR A 6 0.08 -62.70 35.63
CA TYR A 6 0.63 -63.53 34.54
C TYR A 6 0.15 -63.07 33.15
N LEU A 7 1.00 -63.04 32.11
CA LEU A 7 1.44 -64.13 31.21
C LEU A 7 0.30 -64.83 30.46
N ILE A 8 0.33 -64.82 29.12
CA ILE A 8 0.23 -66.01 28.26
C ILE A 8 0.97 -65.73 26.94
N ILE A 9 1.86 -66.66 26.63
CA ILE A 9 2.68 -66.82 25.43
C ILE A 9 1.88 -67.65 24.43
N THR A 10 1.95 -67.31 23.13
CA THR A 10 1.89 -68.33 22.08
C THR A 10 2.92 -68.02 21.01
N ILE A 11 4.01 -68.78 21.06
CA ILE A 11 4.96 -69.01 19.97
C ILE A 11 4.43 -70.23 19.21
N LEU A 12 4.19 -70.08 17.91
CA LEU A 12 4.10 -71.22 16.99
C LEU A 12 5.26 -71.10 15.99
N PHE A 13 6.08 -72.13 16.01
CA PHE A 13 7.25 -72.34 15.18
C PHE A 13 6.87 -73.22 13.98
N ILE A 14 7.61 -73.00 12.87
CA ILE A 14 7.93 -73.91 11.76
C ILE A 14 6.90 -74.00 10.62
N SER A 15 7.30 -73.49 9.46
CA SER A 15 7.65 -74.37 8.32
C SER A 15 8.28 -73.53 7.20
N CYS A 16 9.61 -73.61 7.06
CA CYS A 16 10.26 -73.38 5.77
C CYS A 16 9.87 -74.51 4.82
N ASN A 17 9.22 -74.17 3.71
CA ASN A 17 9.33 -74.94 2.49
C ASN A 17 9.84 -73.99 1.41
N ALA A 18 11.09 -74.22 1.00
CA ALA A 18 11.68 -73.61 -0.17
C ALA A 18 11.27 -74.39 -1.41
N LYS A 19 10.83 -73.68 -2.45
CA LYS A 19 11.00 -74.02 -3.88
C LYS A 19 10.51 -72.84 -4.75
N THR A 20 11.47 -72.11 -5.33
CA THR A 20 11.60 -71.75 -6.78
C THR A 20 10.33 -71.30 -7.51
N GLU A 21 10.24 -70.19 -8.23
CA GLU A 21 11.23 -69.49 -9.06
C GLU A 21 10.64 -68.12 -9.50
N ASP A 22 11.51 -67.12 -9.54
CA ASP A 22 11.64 -66.07 -10.57
C ASP A 22 10.69 -64.85 -10.72
N LYS A 23 11.38 -63.72 -10.97
CA LYS A 23 11.00 -62.44 -11.63
C LYS A 23 10.52 -61.23 -10.82
N ASN A 24 11.42 -60.25 -10.81
CA ASN A 24 11.19 -58.80 -10.90
C ASN A 24 10.37 -58.11 -9.79
N ASN A 25 11.05 -57.41 -8.89
CA ASN A 25 10.48 -56.21 -8.26
C ASN A 25 11.38 -55.01 -8.55
N VAL A 26 11.07 -54.36 -9.67
CA VAL A 26 11.39 -52.96 -9.92
C VAL A 26 10.61 -52.15 -8.88
N ASN A 27 11.32 -51.33 -8.10
CA ASN A 27 10.72 -50.26 -7.32
C ASN A 27 9.88 -49.38 -8.26
N ILE A 28 8.56 -49.51 -8.19
CA ILE A 28 7.65 -48.53 -8.77
C ILE A 28 7.69 -47.32 -7.85
N THR A 29 8.64 -46.43 -8.12
CA THR A 29 8.48 -45.03 -7.75
C THR A 29 7.27 -44.53 -8.53
N GLU A 30 6.17 -44.20 -7.85
CA GLU A 30 5.04 -43.51 -8.47
C GLU A 30 5.57 -42.33 -9.30
N PRO A 31 5.27 -42.26 -10.60
CA PRO A 31 5.66 -41.10 -11.37
C PRO A 31 4.83 -39.92 -10.87
N LYS A 32 5.50 -38.90 -10.32
CA LYS A 32 4.94 -37.54 -10.23
C LYS A 32 4.30 -37.23 -11.58
N THR A 33 2.98 -37.22 -11.61
CA THR A 33 2.22 -37.03 -12.83
C THR A 33 2.60 -35.66 -13.39
N GLN A 34 3.34 -35.64 -14.50
CA GLN A 34 3.55 -34.42 -15.27
C GLN A 34 2.16 -33.95 -15.75
N GLU A 35 1.69 -32.81 -15.24
CA GLU A 35 0.49 -32.15 -15.77
C GLU A 35 0.62 -32.03 -17.29
N LYS A 36 -0.42 -32.44 -18.01
CA LYS A 36 -0.43 -32.29 -19.47
C LYS A 36 -0.43 -30.80 -19.82
N PRO A 37 0.26 -30.36 -20.90
CA PRO A 37 0.33 -28.96 -21.29
C PRO A 37 -1.03 -28.26 -21.46
N ILE A 38 -2.07 -28.99 -21.88
CA ILE A 38 -3.44 -28.47 -22.05
C ILE A 38 -4.09 -28.15 -20.70
N ASP A 39 -3.84 -28.98 -19.68
CA ASP A 39 -4.40 -28.78 -18.34
C ASP A 39 -3.70 -27.61 -17.64
N GLU A 40 -2.41 -27.42 -17.90
CA GLU A 40 -1.65 -26.32 -17.32
C GLU A 40 -2.08 -24.94 -17.87
N ILE A 41 -2.37 -24.82 -19.16
CA ILE A 41 -2.89 -23.57 -19.74
C ILE A 41 -4.27 -23.22 -19.17
N LYS A 42 -5.16 -24.21 -18.99
CA LYS A 42 -6.46 -24.00 -18.34
C LYS A 42 -6.31 -23.54 -16.89
N ASN A 43 -5.35 -24.10 -16.15
CA ASN A 43 -5.06 -23.68 -14.78
C ASN A 43 -4.53 -22.24 -14.71
N ILE A 44 -3.66 -21.85 -15.65
CA ILE A 44 -3.20 -20.45 -15.79
C ILE A 44 -4.39 -19.53 -16.07
N GLU A 45 -5.26 -19.90 -17.01
CA GLU A 45 -6.45 -19.11 -17.36
C GLU A 45 -7.37 -18.93 -16.15
N GLN A 46 -7.76 -20.03 -15.50
CA GLN A 46 -8.68 -20.02 -14.36
C GLN A 46 -8.14 -19.16 -13.22
N ASN A 47 -6.86 -19.30 -12.88
CA ASN A 47 -6.28 -18.52 -11.80
C ASN A 47 -6.05 -17.06 -12.21
N GLY A 48 -5.66 -16.78 -13.46
CA GLY A 48 -5.38 -15.42 -13.90
C GLY A 48 -6.62 -14.55 -14.08
N LYS A 49 -7.78 -15.14 -14.42
CA LYS A 49 -9.05 -14.40 -14.51
C LYS A 49 -9.79 -14.29 -13.18
N SER A 50 -9.44 -15.09 -12.18
CA SER A 50 -10.17 -15.18 -10.90
C SER A 50 -10.34 -13.84 -10.18
N PHE A 51 -9.36 -12.92 -10.30
CA PHE A 51 -9.47 -11.57 -9.77
C PHE A 51 -10.61 -10.80 -10.43
N TYR A 52 -10.68 -10.80 -11.77
CA TYR A 52 -11.72 -10.10 -12.52
C TYR A 52 -13.09 -10.78 -12.39
N GLU A 53 -13.14 -12.12 -12.32
CA GLU A 53 -14.38 -12.84 -11.99
C GLU A 53 -14.94 -12.40 -10.63
N TRP A 54 -14.08 -12.32 -9.61
CA TRP A 54 -14.46 -11.80 -8.30
C TRP A 54 -14.87 -10.33 -8.37
N TYR A 55 -14.08 -9.49 -9.04
CA TYR A 55 -14.31 -8.05 -9.12
C TYR A 55 -15.67 -7.72 -9.77
N PHE A 56 -15.98 -8.33 -10.91
CA PHE A 56 -17.27 -8.15 -11.59
C PHE A 56 -18.44 -8.72 -10.77
N LYS A 57 -18.26 -9.90 -10.15
CA LYS A 57 -19.33 -10.55 -9.36
C LYS A 57 -19.72 -9.76 -8.11
N ASN A 58 -18.80 -8.96 -7.57
CA ASN A 58 -18.99 -8.23 -6.32
C ASN A 58 -19.19 -6.73 -6.53
N ASP A 59 -19.65 -6.33 -7.72
CA ASP A 59 -19.95 -4.93 -8.07
C ASP A 59 -18.73 -4.01 -7.93
N PHE A 60 -17.62 -4.43 -8.53
CA PHE A 60 -16.39 -3.65 -8.69
C PHE A 60 -15.82 -3.11 -7.37
N PRO A 61 -15.61 -3.95 -6.34
CA PRO A 61 -15.25 -3.50 -5.00
C PRO A 61 -13.86 -2.87 -4.94
N ASN A 62 -13.76 -1.71 -4.29
CA ASN A 62 -12.49 -1.04 -3.99
C ASN A 62 -12.18 -1.07 -2.49
N CYS A 63 -11.00 -0.60 -2.09
CA CYS A 63 -10.69 -0.32 -0.69
C CYS A 63 -11.59 0.80 -0.18
N GLY A 64 -12.50 0.48 0.74
CA GLY A 64 -13.37 1.48 1.37
C GLY A 64 -12.62 2.32 2.41
N VAL A 65 -13.23 3.43 2.81
CA VAL A 65 -12.83 4.24 3.96
C VAL A 65 -13.74 3.89 5.14
N ILE A 66 -13.14 3.67 6.31
CA ILE A 66 -13.83 3.37 7.56
C ILE A 66 -13.40 4.35 8.65
N LYS A 67 -14.23 4.49 9.69
CA LYS A 67 -13.93 5.29 10.88
C LYS A 67 -12.95 4.57 11.79
N ASP A 68 -11.87 5.24 12.18
CA ASP A 68 -10.93 4.75 13.17
C ASP A 68 -11.37 5.08 14.61
N LYS A 69 -10.60 4.61 15.60
CA LYS A 69 -10.90 4.83 17.04
C LYS A 69 -10.78 6.30 17.50
N ASN A 70 -10.14 7.15 16.72
CA ASN A 70 -9.95 8.59 16.99
C ASN A 70 -10.87 9.45 16.12
N GLU A 71 -11.90 8.84 15.51
CA GLU A 71 -12.84 9.50 14.60
C GLU A 71 -12.23 10.01 13.29
N LYS A 72 -11.03 9.58 12.94
CA LYS A 72 -10.37 9.86 11.67
C LYS A 72 -10.69 8.79 10.64
N CYS A 73 -10.46 9.10 9.37
CA CYS A 73 -10.60 8.13 8.29
C CYS A 73 -9.48 7.09 8.30
N LEU A 74 -9.78 5.89 7.81
CA LEU A 74 -8.85 4.80 7.63
C LEU A 74 -9.21 4.00 6.38
N ILE A 75 -8.23 3.68 5.53
CA ILE A 75 -8.45 2.76 4.40
C ILE A 75 -8.60 1.33 4.94
N ASP A 76 -9.69 0.66 4.62
CA ASP A 76 -9.93 -0.75 5.01
C ASP A 76 -9.11 -1.75 4.17
N THR A 77 -7.79 -1.64 4.30
CA THR A 77 -6.84 -2.57 3.68
C THR A 77 -6.96 -3.98 4.28
N ILE A 78 -7.39 -4.11 5.54
CA ILE A 78 -7.49 -5.40 6.23
C ILE A 78 -8.62 -6.22 5.63
N GLY A 79 -9.83 -5.66 5.56
CA GLY A 79 -11.01 -6.29 4.98
C GLY A 79 -10.81 -6.60 3.50
N TYR A 80 -10.34 -5.61 2.74
CA TYR A 80 -10.09 -5.76 1.31
C TYR A 80 -9.07 -6.87 1.00
N PHE A 81 -7.88 -6.85 1.61
CA PHE A 81 -6.86 -7.88 1.36
C PHE A 81 -7.24 -9.25 1.92
N LYS A 82 -8.08 -9.32 2.96
CA LYS A 82 -8.64 -10.59 3.42
C LYS A 82 -9.54 -11.21 2.35
N SER A 83 -10.35 -10.41 1.65
CA SER A 83 -11.18 -10.88 0.54
C SER A 83 -10.36 -11.36 -0.64
N LEU A 84 -9.30 -10.63 -1.02
CA LEU A 84 -8.41 -11.06 -2.10
C LEU A 84 -7.69 -12.38 -1.80
N ARG A 85 -7.20 -12.57 -0.57
CA ARG A 85 -6.53 -13.83 -0.18
C ARG A 85 -7.44 -15.05 -0.26
N LYS A 86 -8.75 -14.88 -0.04
CA LYS A 86 -9.72 -15.99 -0.14
C LYS A 86 -9.84 -16.57 -1.55
N LEU A 87 -9.41 -15.82 -2.57
CA LEU A 87 -9.38 -16.32 -3.95
C LEU A 87 -8.36 -17.47 -4.14
N GLY A 88 -7.35 -17.58 -3.27
CA GLY A 88 -6.28 -18.60 -3.36
C GLY A 88 -5.28 -18.39 -4.52
N SER A 89 -5.68 -17.61 -5.51
CA SER A 89 -4.93 -17.24 -6.71
C SER A 89 -4.19 -15.90 -6.57
N ILE A 90 -4.21 -15.24 -5.41
CA ILE A 90 -3.52 -13.96 -5.19
C ILE A 90 -2.24 -14.20 -4.38
N SER A 91 -1.11 -13.73 -4.89
CA SER A 91 0.19 -13.79 -4.19
C SER A 91 0.32 -12.65 -3.18
N GLU A 92 1.09 -12.86 -2.11
CA GLU A 92 1.51 -11.74 -1.23
C GLU A 92 2.35 -10.71 -1.96
N LYS A 93 3.01 -11.06 -3.08
CA LYS A 93 3.69 -10.08 -3.94
C LYS A 93 2.70 -9.06 -4.51
N PHE A 94 1.53 -9.52 -4.95
CA PHE A 94 0.45 -8.65 -5.42
C PHE A 94 -0.06 -7.77 -4.27
N ILE A 95 -0.37 -8.37 -3.12
CA ILE A 95 -0.85 -7.63 -1.94
C ILE A 95 0.15 -6.53 -1.50
N ASN A 96 1.44 -6.83 -1.54
CA ASN A 96 2.46 -5.85 -1.17
C ASN A 96 2.55 -4.70 -2.18
N LYS A 97 2.37 -4.95 -3.48
CA LYS A 97 2.27 -3.89 -4.49
C LYS A 97 1.05 -3.01 -4.24
N GLU A 98 -0.09 -3.61 -3.93
CA GLU A 98 -1.32 -2.87 -3.62
C GLU A 98 -1.20 -2.02 -2.35
N LYS A 99 -0.52 -2.52 -1.31
CA LYS A 99 -0.19 -1.71 -0.13
C LYS A 99 0.66 -0.49 -0.48
N GLN A 100 1.65 -0.66 -1.36
CA GLN A 100 2.49 0.47 -1.79
C GLN A 100 1.69 1.48 -2.61
N ARG A 101 0.83 1.01 -3.52
CA ARG A 101 -0.06 1.87 -4.31
C ARG A 101 -0.95 2.72 -3.41
N LEU A 102 -1.57 2.12 -2.40
CA LEU A 102 -2.52 2.78 -1.50
C LEU A 102 -1.85 3.65 -0.42
N LEU A 103 -0.52 3.63 -0.31
CA LEU A 103 0.18 4.23 0.82
C LEU A 103 -0.07 5.74 0.91
N SER A 104 0.08 6.49 -0.18
CA SER A 104 -0.10 7.95 -0.15
C SER A 104 -1.54 8.34 0.19
N CYS A 105 -2.53 7.68 -0.43
CA CYS A 105 -3.94 7.87 -0.07
C CYS A 105 -4.19 7.55 1.41
N SER A 106 -3.69 6.40 1.89
CA SER A 106 -3.89 5.97 3.27
C SER A 106 -3.27 6.94 4.28
N GLU A 107 -2.13 7.52 3.98
CA GLU A 107 -1.50 8.52 4.86
C GLU A 107 -2.26 9.84 4.83
N PHE A 108 -2.71 10.28 3.66
CA PHE A 108 -3.49 11.50 3.51
C PHE A 108 -4.84 11.40 4.22
N ILE A 109 -5.63 10.38 3.89
CA ILE A 109 -7.00 10.22 4.42
C ILE A 109 -6.97 10.13 5.94
N SER A 110 -5.93 9.53 6.53
CA SER A 110 -5.79 9.40 8.00
C SER A 110 -5.70 10.74 8.75
N THR A 111 -5.51 11.85 8.04
CA THR A 111 -5.53 13.19 8.63
C THR A 111 -6.92 13.84 8.63
N ILE A 112 -7.87 13.27 7.90
CA ILE A 112 -9.21 13.79 7.70
C ILE A 112 -10.16 13.21 8.75
N ASP A 113 -10.99 14.06 9.36
CA ASP A 113 -12.08 13.62 10.24
C ASP A 113 -13.11 12.84 9.43
N TYR A 114 -13.58 11.72 9.98
CA TYR A 114 -14.51 10.85 9.27
C TYR A 114 -15.82 11.55 8.93
N SER A 115 -16.29 12.45 9.80
CA SER A 115 -17.45 13.30 9.51
C SER A 115 -17.24 14.23 8.32
N ASP A 116 -16.03 14.76 8.15
CA ASP A 116 -15.74 15.67 7.03
C ASP A 116 -15.71 14.88 5.72
N TYR A 117 -15.11 13.68 5.75
CA TYR A 117 -15.13 12.75 4.62
C TYR A 117 -16.55 12.36 4.21
N GLU A 118 -17.45 12.09 5.16
CA GLU A 118 -18.85 11.75 4.86
C GLU A 118 -19.63 12.89 4.18
N ASN A 119 -19.19 14.15 4.37
CA ASN A 119 -19.81 15.33 3.78
C ASN A 119 -19.06 15.84 2.54
N ALA A 120 -17.96 15.21 2.16
CA ALA A 120 -17.13 15.61 1.04
C ALA A 120 -17.65 15.06 -0.30
N GLU A 121 -17.28 15.71 -1.38
CA GLU A 121 -17.50 15.21 -2.73
C GLU A 121 -16.38 14.26 -3.15
N ALA A 122 -16.66 13.35 -4.09
CA ALA A 122 -15.73 12.28 -4.48
C ALA A 122 -14.37 12.79 -4.99
N TYR A 123 -14.32 14.01 -5.54
CA TYR A 123 -13.10 14.62 -6.10
C TYR A 123 -12.30 15.45 -5.09
N ASP A 124 -12.83 15.71 -3.89
CA ASP A 124 -12.15 16.55 -2.88
C ASP A 124 -10.78 15.98 -2.45
N TYR A 125 -10.56 14.70 -2.70
CA TYR A 125 -9.38 13.95 -2.30
C TYR A 125 -8.57 13.37 -3.46
N ASP A 126 -8.90 13.71 -4.72
CA ASP A 126 -8.31 13.09 -5.92
C ASP A 126 -6.78 13.21 -5.98
N GLN A 127 -6.23 14.29 -5.44
CA GLN A 127 -4.79 14.54 -5.35
C GLN A 127 -4.01 13.35 -4.78
N TYR A 128 -4.58 12.66 -3.78
CA TYR A 128 -3.93 11.55 -3.08
C TYR A 128 -4.72 10.25 -3.19
N CYS A 129 -6.02 10.33 -3.44
CA CYS A 129 -6.97 9.22 -3.44
C CYS A 129 -7.80 9.16 -4.73
N GLY A 130 -7.24 9.56 -5.88
CA GLY A 130 -7.95 9.56 -7.17
C GLY A 130 -8.55 8.21 -7.59
N ASP A 131 -8.12 7.12 -6.97
CA ASP A 131 -8.71 5.79 -7.16
C ASP A 131 -10.12 5.65 -6.54
N PHE A 132 -10.61 6.64 -5.78
CA PHE A 132 -11.97 6.69 -5.26
C PHE A 132 -12.99 7.18 -6.28
N TYR A 133 -12.57 8.01 -7.23
CA TYR A 133 -13.46 8.62 -8.21
C TYR A 133 -13.94 7.65 -9.30
N TYR A 134 -13.24 6.52 -9.50
CA TYR A 134 -13.57 5.54 -10.53
C TYR A 134 -13.28 4.11 -10.08
N MET A 135 -13.87 3.14 -10.79
CA MET A 135 -13.61 1.72 -10.57
C MET A 135 -12.18 1.38 -11.00
N TYR A 136 -11.25 1.37 -10.04
CA TYR A 136 -9.80 1.34 -10.28
C TYR A 136 -9.33 0.30 -11.30
N TRP A 137 -9.83 -0.93 -11.20
CA TRP A 137 -9.33 -2.06 -12.02
C TRP A 137 -9.89 -2.13 -13.43
N ILE A 138 -10.87 -1.27 -13.76
CA ILE A 138 -11.39 -1.05 -15.12
C ILE A 138 -11.15 0.38 -15.61
N LYS A 139 -10.68 1.29 -14.73
CA LYS A 139 -10.37 2.69 -15.06
C LYS A 139 -11.56 3.38 -15.75
N SER A 140 -12.75 3.17 -15.21
CA SER A 140 -14.02 3.66 -15.74
C SER A 140 -14.96 4.05 -14.59
N GLN A 141 -15.87 4.98 -14.86
CA GLN A 141 -17.01 5.28 -13.99
C GLN A 141 -18.24 4.41 -14.33
N GLU A 142 -18.24 3.81 -15.51
CA GLU A 142 -19.32 2.93 -15.96
C GLU A 142 -18.85 1.48 -16.02
N PRO A 143 -19.66 0.52 -15.54
CA PRO A 143 -19.30 -0.88 -15.57
C PRO A 143 -19.41 -1.43 -17.00
N PRO A 144 -18.41 -2.17 -17.50
CA PRO A 144 -18.53 -2.87 -18.77
C PRO A 144 -19.53 -4.02 -18.66
N SER A 145 -20.16 -4.36 -19.78
CA SER A 145 -21.12 -5.47 -19.88
C SER A 145 -20.48 -6.82 -19.58
N SER A 146 -19.22 -7.01 -19.96
CA SER A 146 -18.46 -8.24 -19.69
C SER A 146 -16.95 -8.03 -19.83
N PHE A 147 -16.19 -9.07 -19.51
CA PHE A 147 -14.77 -9.15 -19.83
C PHE A 147 -14.45 -10.49 -20.51
N SER A 148 -13.35 -10.54 -21.25
CA SER A 148 -12.84 -11.76 -21.88
C SER A 148 -11.34 -11.93 -21.62
N VAL A 149 -10.87 -13.17 -21.72
CA VAL A 149 -9.45 -13.54 -21.57
C VAL A 149 -8.87 -13.85 -22.94
N LYS A 150 -7.70 -13.27 -23.24
CA LYS A 150 -6.96 -13.54 -24.48
C LYS A 150 -5.47 -13.68 -24.19
N ASN A 151 -4.71 -14.11 -25.20
CA ASN A 151 -3.24 -14.12 -25.19
C ASN A 151 -2.61 -14.85 -23.99
N ILE A 152 -3.17 -15.98 -23.58
CA ILE A 152 -2.64 -16.80 -22.49
C ILE A 152 -1.28 -17.37 -22.92
N LYS A 153 -0.23 -17.12 -22.14
CA LYS A 153 1.16 -17.50 -22.43
C LYS A 153 1.81 -18.07 -21.18
N LYS A 154 2.25 -19.33 -21.25
CA LYS A 154 3.24 -19.87 -20.32
C LYS A 154 4.63 -19.43 -20.80
N ILE A 155 5.25 -18.50 -20.07
CA ILE A 155 6.58 -17.97 -20.41
C ILE A 155 7.65 -19.01 -20.07
N ASN A 156 7.54 -19.60 -18.87
CA ASN A 156 8.38 -20.70 -18.42
C ASN A 156 7.63 -21.52 -17.34
N ASN A 157 8.32 -22.43 -16.65
CA ASN A 157 7.68 -23.30 -15.64
C ASN A 157 7.09 -22.55 -14.44
N ASN A 158 7.57 -21.34 -14.17
CA ASN A 158 7.19 -20.56 -13.00
C ASN A 158 6.52 -19.24 -13.36
N LEU A 159 6.52 -18.80 -14.63
CA LEU A 159 5.95 -17.52 -15.05
C LEU A 159 4.96 -17.71 -16.20
N ALA A 160 3.83 -17.02 -16.09
CA ALA A 160 2.81 -16.97 -17.12
C ALA A 160 2.15 -15.59 -17.19
N THR A 161 1.51 -15.30 -18.31
CA THR A 161 0.71 -14.10 -18.50
C THR A 161 -0.58 -14.40 -19.22
N LEU A 162 -1.60 -13.59 -18.99
CA LEU A 162 -2.78 -13.50 -19.85
C LEU A 162 -3.23 -12.05 -19.95
N ASP A 163 -4.00 -11.73 -20.97
CA ASP A 163 -4.57 -10.40 -21.17
C ASP A 163 -6.07 -10.44 -20.88
N ILE A 164 -6.55 -9.41 -20.21
CA ILE A 164 -7.95 -9.13 -19.95
C ILE A 164 -8.41 -8.04 -20.91
N TYR A 165 -9.57 -8.27 -21.50
CA TYR A 165 -10.28 -7.32 -22.36
C TYR A 165 -11.63 -7.01 -21.75
N GLU A 166 -12.08 -5.76 -21.85
CA GLU A 166 -13.42 -5.33 -21.45
C GLU A 166 -14.31 -5.14 -22.67
N ASN A 167 -15.63 -5.27 -22.48
CA ASN A 167 -16.60 -5.13 -23.57
C ASN A 167 -17.84 -4.39 -23.07
N TYR A 168 -18.13 -3.24 -23.68
CA TYR A 168 -19.30 -2.39 -23.38
C TYR A 168 -20.51 -2.66 -24.30
N GLY A 169 -20.46 -3.67 -25.16
CA GLY A 169 -21.56 -4.12 -26.02
C GLY A 169 -21.20 -4.27 -27.50
N GLU A 170 -20.09 -3.68 -27.95
CA GLU A 170 -19.71 -3.70 -29.37
C GLU A 170 -18.53 -4.63 -29.65
N LYS A 171 -17.42 -4.41 -28.96
CA LYS A 171 -16.16 -5.12 -29.19
C LYS A 171 -15.34 -5.20 -27.90
N ASP A 172 -14.41 -6.14 -27.90
CA ASP A 172 -13.43 -6.28 -26.84
C ASP A 172 -12.31 -5.25 -26.97
N GLU A 173 -12.07 -4.49 -25.91
CA GLU A 173 -10.99 -3.52 -25.80
C GLU A 173 -9.93 -4.00 -24.80
N PRO A 174 -8.62 -3.87 -25.10
CA PRO A 174 -7.58 -4.29 -24.18
C PRO A 174 -7.63 -3.50 -22.87
N LEU A 175 -7.72 -4.20 -21.73
CA LEU A 175 -7.75 -3.57 -20.41
C LEU A 175 -6.43 -3.75 -19.67
N SER A 176 -6.04 -4.99 -19.40
CA SER A 176 -4.88 -5.27 -18.55
C SER A 176 -4.17 -6.57 -18.91
N LYS A 177 -2.90 -6.66 -18.51
CA LYS A 177 -2.08 -7.86 -18.56
C LYS A 177 -1.87 -8.36 -17.14
N ILE A 178 -2.19 -9.62 -16.92
CA ILE A 178 -2.05 -10.33 -15.65
C ILE A 178 -0.73 -11.09 -15.69
N PHE A 179 0.07 -10.92 -14.66
CA PHE A 179 1.31 -11.66 -14.45
C PHE A 179 1.10 -12.68 -13.35
N LEU A 180 1.44 -13.93 -13.64
CA LEU A 180 1.33 -15.03 -12.71
C LEU A 180 2.68 -15.66 -12.42
N GLU A 181 2.87 -16.08 -11.17
CA GLU A 181 3.98 -16.89 -10.73
C GLU A 181 3.48 -18.17 -10.07
N LYS A 182 4.16 -19.30 -10.32
CA LYS A 182 3.80 -20.59 -9.71
C LYS A 182 4.39 -20.68 -8.29
N GLU A 183 3.52 -20.68 -7.28
CA GLU A 183 3.84 -20.82 -5.86
C GLU A 183 3.19 -22.08 -5.31
N ASP A 184 3.97 -23.00 -4.73
CA ASP A 184 3.45 -24.27 -4.18
C ASP A 184 2.55 -25.04 -5.19
N ALA A 185 3.00 -25.09 -6.44
CA ALA A 185 2.29 -25.65 -7.59
C ALA A 185 1.01 -24.92 -8.05
N ILE A 186 0.63 -23.82 -7.40
CA ILE A 186 -0.53 -23.00 -7.75
C ILE A 186 -0.06 -21.75 -8.50
N TRP A 187 -0.64 -21.48 -9.68
CA TRP A 187 -0.43 -20.21 -10.36
C TRP A 187 -1.11 -19.08 -9.60
N LYS A 188 -0.36 -18.09 -9.14
CA LYS A 188 -0.90 -16.92 -8.43
C LYS A 188 -0.57 -15.63 -9.15
N ILE A 189 -1.53 -14.71 -9.17
CA ILE A 189 -1.39 -13.35 -9.67
C ILE A 189 -0.40 -12.61 -8.77
N ILE A 190 0.65 -12.08 -9.38
CA ILE A 190 1.69 -11.27 -8.72
C ILE A 190 1.58 -9.79 -9.10
N GLU A 191 0.92 -9.47 -10.22
CA GLU A 191 0.78 -8.10 -10.74
C GLU A 191 -0.30 -8.04 -11.83
N ILE A 192 -0.96 -6.89 -11.92
CA ILE A 192 -1.88 -6.51 -12.99
C ILE A 192 -1.38 -5.18 -13.55
N LYS A 193 -1.15 -5.08 -14.87
CA LYS A 193 -0.73 -3.84 -15.54
C LYS A 193 -1.72 -3.46 -16.61
N PHE A 194 -2.11 -2.19 -16.70
CA PHE A 194 -3.01 -1.74 -17.77
C PHE A 194 -2.29 -1.77 -19.13
N ILE A 195 -3.03 -2.12 -20.19
CA ILE A 195 -2.53 -2.16 -21.57
C ILE A 195 -2.89 -0.84 -22.24
N ASN A 196 -1.92 -0.18 -22.90
CA ASN A 196 -2.11 1.01 -23.74
C ASN A 196 -2.83 2.20 -23.07
N ARG A 197 -2.98 2.18 -21.74
CA ARG A 197 -3.38 3.34 -20.97
C ARG A 197 -2.09 3.91 -20.41
N GLU A 198 -1.72 5.12 -20.82
CA GLU A 198 -0.67 5.86 -20.15
C GLU A 198 -1.10 5.96 -18.68
N GLU A 199 -0.38 5.30 -17.77
CA GLU A 199 -0.40 5.71 -16.38
C GLU A 199 -0.01 7.18 -16.44
N TYR A 200 -0.96 8.09 -16.13
CA TYR A 200 -0.73 9.52 -16.17
C TYR A 200 0.66 9.78 -15.60
N LYS A 201 1.56 10.34 -16.42
CA LYS A 201 2.86 10.76 -15.93
C LYS A 201 2.58 11.76 -14.83
N THR A 202 2.66 11.31 -13.60
CA THR A 202 2.53 12.16 -12.43
C THR A 202 3.61 13.21 -12.62
N GLU A 203 3.21 14.46 -12.80
CA GLU A 203 4.18 15.55 -12.91
C GLU A 203 5.12 15.44 -11.72
N LYS A 204 6.44 15.58 -11.97
CA LYS A 204 7.43 15.45 -10.90
C LYS A 204 7.10 16.51 -9.85
N ILE A 205 6.60 16.07 -8.70
CA ILE A 205 6.31 16.97 -7.59
C ILE A 205 7.62 17.51 -7.04
N LEU A 206 7.72 18.83 -6.96
CA LEU A 206 8.88 19.54 -6.43
C LEU A 206 8.62 19.97 -4.99
N ILE A 207 9.68 20.03 -4.20
CA ILE A 207 9.62 20.54 -2.82
C ILE A 207 9.20 22.01 -2.75
N TYR A 208 9.60 22.82 -3.73
CA TYR A 208 9.37 24.25 -3.73
C TYR A 208 7.92 24.58 -4.11
N ARG A 209 7.03 24.57 -3.12
CA ARG A 209 5.61 24.91 -3.21
C ARG A 209 5.00 25.07 -1.81
N LYS A 210 3.67 25.19 -1.79
CA LYS A 210 2.88 25.22 -0.56
C LYS A 210 2.55 23.79 -0.11
N TRP A 211 2.81 23.53 1.15
CA TRP A 211 2.46 22.30 1.84
C TRP A 211 1.59 22.63 3.04
N LYS A 212 0.59 21.83 3.35
CA LYS A 212 -0.32 22.04 4.47
C LYS A 212 -0.42 20.76 5.30
N ASN A 213 -0.51 20.96 6.60
CA ASN A 213 -1.09 19.98 7.49
C ASN A 213 -1.90 20.76 8.53
N THR A 214 -3.17 20.36 8.74
CA THR A 214 -4.09 20.96 9.72
C THR A 214 -4.08 22.50 9.67
N ILE A 215 -3.40 23.14 10.63
CA ILE A 215 -3.41 24.59 10.86
C ILE A 215 -2.22 25.32 10.24
N VAL A 216 -1.14 24.64 9.85
CA VAL A 216 0.07 25.28 9.31
C VAL A 216 0.18 25.08 7.80
N THR A 217 0.45 26.16 7.08
CA THR A 217 0.90 26.13 5.68
C THR A 217 2.40 26.44 5.61
N LEU A 218 3.18 25.53 5.06
CA LEU A 218 4.58 25.71 4.73
C LEU A 218 4.71 26.30 3.32
N HIS A 219 5.39 27.42 3.19
CA HIS A 219 5.78 28.01 1.91
C HIS A 219 7.27 27.75 1.70
N ILE A 220 7.61 26.85 0.78
CA ILE A 220 9.00 26.46 0.54
C ILE A 220 9.47 27.06 -0.79
N SER A 221 10.58 27.78 -0.75
CA SER A 221 11.24 28.37 -1.91
C SER A 221 12.75 28.16 -1.83
N GLU A 222 13.48 28.56 -2.87
CA GLU A 222 14.95 28.59 -2.82
C GLU A 222 15.48 29.53 -1.72
N GLY A 223 14.71 30.57 -1.38
CA GLY A 223 15.10 31.56 -0.37
C GLY A 223 14.88 31.13 1.08
N GLY A 224 14.15 30.03 1.32
CA GLY A 224 13.84 29.58 2.68
C GLY A 224 12.47 28.91 2.81
N LEU A 225 12.10 28.68 4.06
CA LEU A 225 10.84 28.08 4.47
C LEU A 225 10.07 29.06 5.35
N ALA A 226 8.84 29.38 4.95
CA ALA A 226 7.91 30.17 5.74
C ALA A 226 6.85 29.24 6.38
N PHE A 227 6.69 29.31 7.69
CA PHE A 227 5.55 28.71 8.40
C PHE A 227 4.47 29.77 8.55
N GLU A 228 3.39 29.63 7.80
CA GLU A 228 2.17 30.41 7.97
C GLU A 228 1.26 29.68 8.97
N TYR A 229 1.07 30.27 10.14
CA TYR A 229 0.19 29.76 11.19
C TYR A 229 -1.25 30.20 10.97
N HIS A 230 -1.42 31.48 10.63
CA HIS A 230 -2.66 32.11 10.19
C HIS A 230 -2.27 33.38 9.42
N GLY A 231 -3.22 34.04 8.76
CA GLY A 231 -2.96 35.20 7.88
C GLY A 231 -2.34 36.45 8.53
N GLN A 232 -1.97 36.39 9.81
CA GLN A 232 -1.31 37.47 10.56
C GLN A 232 -0.07 36.98 11.34
N CYS A 233 0.40 35.76 11.08
CA CYS A 233 1.60 35.25 11.73
C CYS A 233 2.38 34.28 10.84
N MET A 234 3.57 34.73 10.42
CA MET A 234 4.50 33.97 9.61
C MET A 234 5.88 33.91 10.25
N TYR A 235 6.49 32.72 10.28
CA TYR A 235 7.87 32.53 10.73
C TYR A 235 8.75 32.10 9.56
N PHE A 236 9.92 32.71 9.43
CA PHE A 236 10.85 32.48 8.33
C PHE A 236 12.11 31.76 8.81
N TYR A 237 12.38 30.62 8.20
CA TYR A 237 13.50 29.75 8.51
C TYR A 237 14.42 29.60 7.29
N PRO A 238 15.74 29.80 7.46
CA PRO A 238 16.70 29.40 6.45
C PRO A 238 16.63 27.89 6.21
N ILE A 239 16.85 27.48 4.96
CA ILE A 239 16.96 26.06 4.61
C ILE A 239 18.37 25.74 4.14
N LYS A 240 18.84 24.54 4.47
CA LYS A 240 20.06 23.96 3.94
C LYS A 240 19.68 22.80 3.04
N LYS A 241 19.84 22.98 1.73
CA LYS A 241 19.58 21.94 0.73
C LYS A 241 20.52 20.75 0.94
N ILE A 242 19.97 19.54 1.02
CA ILE A 242 20.73 18.28 1.05
C ILE A 242 20.71 17.64 -0.35
N SER A 243 19.53 17.60 -0.98
CA SER A 243 19.33 17.08 -2.34
C SER A 243 18.14 17.78 -3.02
N GLU A 244 17.70 17.32 -4.19
CA GLU A 244 16.45 17.79 -4.81
C GLU A 244 15.21 17.48 -3.96
N ASN A 245 15.25 16.40 -3.18
CA ASN A 245 14.11 15.90 -2.40
C ASN A 245 14.34 15.97 -0.89
N GLU A 246 15.41 16.64 -0.44
CA GLU A 246 15.74 16.74 0.99
C GLU A 246 16.36 18.09 1.35
N PHE A 247 15.96 18.65 2.49
CA PHE A 247 16.58 19.84 3.08
C PHE A 247 16.49 19.83 4.60
N GLU A 248 17.31 20.64 5.27
CA GLU A 248 17.20 20.92 6.70
C GLU A 248 16.64 22.32 6.92
N MET A 249 15.67 22.44 7.81
CA MET A 249 15.25 23.72 8.36
C MET A 249 16.21 24.12 9.48
N ILE A 250 16.75 25.33 9.38
CA ILE A 250 17.64 25.90 10.37
C ILE A 250 16.82 26.80 11.29
N TRP A 251 16.96 26.59 12.60
CA TRP A 251 16.20 27.35 13.60
C TRP A 251 16.54 28.84 13.54
N SER A 252 15.50 29.68 13.59
CA SER A 252 15.57 31.13 13.45
C SER A 252 14.38 31.76 14.17
N ASN A 253 14.52 33.00 14.62
CA ASN A 253 13.45 33.78 15.25
C ASN A 253 12.98 34.94 14.34
N ASN A 254 13.21 34.84 13.03
CA ASN A 254 12.70 35.82 12.07
C ASN A 254 11.18 35.60 11.90
N MET A 255 10.38 36.53 12.39
CA MET A 255 8.93 36.42 12.39
C MET A 255 8.28 37.73 11.92
N ASP A 256 7.17 37.59 11.24
CA ASP A 256 6.20 38.65 10.98
C ASP A 256 4.88 38.22 11.63
N CYS A 257 4.73 38.53 12.92
CA CYS A 257 3.60 38.11 13.74
C CYS A 257 3.16 39.21 14.69
N SER A 258 1.85 39.39 14.80
CA SER A 258 1.24 40.27 15.80
C SER A 258 1.27 39.70 17.22
N PHE A 259 1.54 38.40 17.37
CA PHE A 259 1.50 37.69 18.64
C PHE A 259 2.66 36.70 18.77
N ASP A 260 3.13 36.45 20.00
CA ASP A 260 4.12 35.41 20.28
C ASP A 260 3.45 34.03 20.15
N ASN A 261 4.04 33.16 19.34
CA ASN A 261 3.56 31.80 19.14
C ASN A 261 4.28 30.77 20.03
N GLY A 262 5.06 31.21 21.02
CA GLY A 262 5.73 30.36 22.00
C GLY A 262 6.94 29.59 21.49
N THR A 263 7.43 29.86 20.27
CA THR A 263 8.65 29.22 19.72
C THR A 263 9.92 29.58 20.50
N SER A 264 9.90 30.67 21.26
CA SER A 264 10.99 31.07 22.16
C SER A 264 11.06 30.26 23.46
N ASN A 265 10.04 29.46 23.78
CA ASN A 265 9.94 28.74 25.05
C ASN A 265 10.95 27.57 25.10
N THR A 266 11.59 27.36 26.24
CA THR A 266 12.54 26.25 26.43
C THR A 266 11.92 25.05 27.14
N PHE A 267 10.73 25.21 27.73
CA PHE A 267 10.02 24.21 28.52
C PHE A 267 10.87 23.56 29.64
N ASN A 268 11.88 24.28 30.14
CA ASN A 268 12.90 23.78 31.08
C ASN A 268 13.63 22.52 30.60
N LEU A 269 13.70 22.31 29.29
CA LEU A 269 14.45 21.21 28.70
C LEU A 269 15.93 21.56 28.62
N LYS A 270 16.79 20.54 28.73
CA LYS A 270 18.23 20.70 28.50
C LYS A 270 18.57 20.79 27.01
N ASP A 271 17.76 20.13 26.19
CA ASP A 271 17.89 20.09 24.75
C ASP A 271 16.71 20.83 24.13
N PHE A 272 16.98 21.98 23.52
CA PHE A 272 15.98 22.85 22.92
C PHE A 272 16.54 23.57 21.69
N PRO A 273 15.67 24.01 20.77
CA PRO A 273 16.10 24.65 19.54
C PRO A 273 16.96 25.88 19.78
N THR A 274 18.11 25.94 19.13
CA THR A 274 19.06 27.04 19.22
C THR A 274 19.20 27.71 17.87
N ILE A 275 19.18 29.05 17.84
CA ILE A 275 19.30 29.83 16.59
C ILE A 275 20.55 29.39 15.79
N GLY A 276 20.36 29.17 14.50
CA GLY A 276 21.41 28.73 13.58
C GLY A 276 21.71 27.23 13.61
N LYS A 277 21.06 26.45 14.48
CA LYS A 277 21.19 24.98 14.49
C LYS A 277 20.09 24.33 13.65
N PRO A 278 20.36 23.16 13.03
CA PRO A 278 19.31 22.38 12.38
C PRO A 278 18.21 22.03 13.39
N PHE A 279 16.95 22.20 12.98
CA PHE A 279 15.77 21.88 13.79
C PHE A 279 15.02 20.67 13.26
N ALA A 280 14.84 20.60 11.95
CA ALA A 280 14.12 19.51 11.31
C ALA A 280 14.73 19.18 9.94
N LYS A 281 14.69 17.90 9.59
CA LYS A 281 14.97 17.42 8.25
C LYS A 281 13.66 17.14 7.52
N PHE A 282 13.53 17.68 6.32
CA PHE A 282 12.39 17.47 5.45
C PHE A 282 12.78 16.58 4.27
N LYS A 283 11.91 15.64 3.91
CA LYS A 283 12.11 14.70 2.80
C LYS A 283 10.82 14.50 2.02
N LEU A 284 10.88 14.72 0.71
CA LEU A 284 9.80 14.39 -0.20
C LEU A 284 9.88 12.91 -0.59
N LYS A 285 8.79 12.18 -0.36
CA LYS A 285 8.64 10.78 -0.77
C LYS A 285 7.16 10.51 -1.04
N ASN A 286 6.85 9.84 -2.15
CA ASN A 286 5.48 9.49 -2.53
C ASN A 286 4.50 10.67 -2.43
N ASP A 287 4.94 11.85 -2.90
CA ASP A 287 4.14 13.09 -2.93
C ASP A 287 3.73 13.66 -1.57
N ILE A 288 4.38 13.18 -0.50
CA ILE A 288 4.22 13.64 0.88
C ILE A 288 5.55 14.19 1.36
N LEU A 289 5.50 15.36 1.99
CA LEU A 289 6.66 15.97 2.62
C LEU A 289 6.74 15.52 4.08
N TYR A 290 7.69 14.66 4.40
CA TYR A 290 7.92 14.16 5.75
C TYR A 290 8.86 15.09 6.50
N ALA A 291 8.59 15.32 7.79
CA ALA A 291 9.44 16.08 8.69
C ALA A 291 9.94 15.18 9.83
N GLU A 292 11.25 15.19 10.04
CA GLU A 292 11.91 14.60 11.20
C GLU A 292 12.51 15.71 12.06
N TYR A 293 12.01 15.86 13.29
CA TYR A 293 12.48 16.88 14.23
C TYR A 293 13.64 16.35 15.08
N TYR A 294 14.71 17.12 15.17
CA TYR A 294 15.87 16.79 15.98
C TYR A 294 15.59 16.98 17.49
N TYR A 295 14.74 17.95 17.86
CA TYR A 295 14.36 18.25 19.24
C TYR A 295 12.99 17.66 19.60
N LYS A 296 12.87 16.32 19.62
CA LYS A 296 11.59 15.60 19.76
C LYS A 296 10.82 15.94 21.05
N ASP A 297 11.51 16.04 22.18
CA ASP A 297 10.89 16.36 23.46
C ASP A 297 10.38 17.81 23.50
N TRP A 298 11.11 18.71 22.86
CA TRP A 298 10.68 20.11 22.73
C TRP A 298 9.42 20.21 21.88
N VAL A 299 9.39 19.56 20.71
CA VAL A 299 8.21 19.52 19.84
C VAL A 299 7.01 18.95 20.59
N LYS A 300 7.19 17.84 21.33
CA LYS A 300 6.14 17.25 22.16
C LYS A 300 5.61 18.23 23.21
N LYS A 301 6.49 18.96 23.91
CA LYS A 301 6.08 19.96 24.92
C LYS A 301 5.35 21.14 24.28
N TYR A 302 5.85 21.63 23.14
CA TYR A 302 5.20 22.68 22.37
C TYR A 302 3.78 22.27 21.97
N THR A 303 3.61 21.09 21.38
CA THR A 303 2.30 20.55 20.99
C THR A 303 1.34 20.45 22.17
N GLN A 304 1.83 20.08 23.36
CA GLN A 304 1.00 19.90 24.55
C GLN A 304 0.62 21.21 25.26
N GLN A 305 1.46 22.24 25.18
CA GLN A 305 1.35 23.43 26.03
C GLN A 305 1.07 24.71 25.26
N VAL A 306 1.35 24.73 23.96
CA VAL A 306 1.28 25.94 23.14
C VAL A 306 0.21 25.80 22.06
N ALA A 307 0.42 24.89 21.10
CA ALA A 307 -0.52 24.68 20.01
C ALA A 307 -0.37 23.29 19.42
N GLU A 308 -1.49 22.58 19.35
CA GLU A 308 -1.54 21.26 18.71
C GLU A 308 -1.29 21.40 17.19
N ASN A 309 -0.67 20.38 16.59
CA ASN A 309 -0.54 20.24 15.14
C ASN A 309 0.24 21.35 14.39
N VAL A 310 1.09 22.12 15.06
CA VAL A 310 2.04 23.05 14.40
C VAL A 310 3.21 22.31 13.73
N PHE A 311 3.87 21.44 14.50
CA PHE A 311 5.03 20.67 14.07
C PHE A 311 4.61 19.22 13.83
N THR A 312 4.14 18.94 12.63
CA THR A 312 3.63 17.61 12.24
C THR A 312 4.68 16.83 11.46
N SER A 313 4.60 15.51 11.50
CA SER A 313 5.56 14.65 10.80
C SER A 313 5.34 14.55 9.29
N LYS A 314 4.21 15.06 8.76
CA LYS A 314 3.81 14.93 7.36
C LYS A 314 3.09 16.20 6.90
N TYR A 315 3.33 16.60 5.66
CA TYR A 315 2.63 17.69 5.02
C TYR A 315 2.21 17.28 3.61
N PHE A 316 1.04 17.74 3.19
CA PHE A 316 0.40 17.43 1.91
C PHE A 316 0.36 18.68 1.05
N ILE A 317 0.24 18.53 -0.26
CA ILE A 317 0.19 19.67 -1.18
C ILE A 317 -1.05 20.50 -0.86
N LYS A 318 -0.87 21.82 -0.78
CA LYS A 318 -1.98 22.77 -0.73
C LYS A 318 -2.26 23.23 -2.15
N ASN A 319 -3.37 22.78 -2.73
CA ASN A 319 -3.83 23.26 -4.03
C ASN A 319 -4.29 24.72 -3.88
N GLU A 320 -3.96 25.57 -4.87
CA GLU A 320 -4.34 26.99 -4.84
C GLU A 320 -5.80 27.23 -5.28
N GLU A 321 -6.47 26.19 -5.76
CA GLU A 321 -7.81 26.28 -6.37
C GLU A 321 -8.98 26.01 -5.42
N ASN A 322 -8.73 25.71 -4.13
CA ASN A 322 -9.77 25.57 -3.09
C ASN A 322 -9.46 26.39 -1.83
#